data_AF-A0A351TTG4-F1
#
_entry.id   AF-A0A351TTG4-F1
#
_cell.length_a   1.000
_cell.length_b   1.000
_cell.length_c   1.000
_cell.angle_alpha   90.00
_cell.angle_beta   90.00
_cell.angle_gamma   90.00
#
_symmetry.space_group_name_H-M   'P 1'
#
loop_
_entity.id
_entity.type
_entity.pdbx_description
1 polymer ?
#
loop_
_entity_poly.entity_id
_entity_poly.type
_entity_poly.pdbx_seq_one_letter_code
_entity_poly.pdbx_strand_id
1 'polypeptide(L)'
;MRNMGGLSSILSMLPGLGMKGADLESLIDEKQLRQMEAIVLSMTKEERRNPKILNPRRKHRIAKGAGVDIAVVNRFIKQFEQSQKM
;
A
#
# COMPACT_ATOMS: atom_id res chain seq x y z
N MET A 1 -5.77 -12.71 14.68
CA MET A 1 -5.69 -11.72 15.78
C MET A 1 -4.22 -11.37 15.97
N ARG A 2 -3.80 -10.19 15.52
CA ARG A 2 -2.41 -9.72 15.67
C ARG A 2 -2.26 -9.12 17.07
N ASN A 3 -1.23 -9.55 17.78
CA ASN A 3 -0.86 -9.11 19.13
C ASN A 3 -0.52 -7.61 19.17
N MET A 4 -1.53 -6.73 19.10
CA MET A 4 -1.41 -5.27 19.27
C MET A 4 -1.33 -4.88 20.76
N GLY A 5 -0.45 -5.51 21.52
CA GLY A 5 -0.30 -5.23 22.95
C GLY A 5 1.10 -4.79 23.37
N GLY A 6 2.15 -5.30 22.72
CA GLY A 6 3.51 -5.16 23.25
C GLY A 6 4.20 -3.82 23.00
N LEU A 7 3.93 -3.16 21.87
CA LEU A 7 4.67 -1.95 21.46
C LEU A 7 4.03 -0.65 21.97
N SER A 8 2.70 -0.62 22.12
CA SER A 8 1.96 0.57 22.60
C SER A 8 2.24 0.88 24.07
N SER A 9 2.39 -0.16 24.90
CA SER A 9 2.66 -0.02 26.34
C SER A 9 4.07 0.49 26.67
N ILE A 10 5.05 0.22 25.80
CA ILE A 10 6.43 0.71 25.99
C ILE A 10 6.54 2.19 25.63
N LEU A 11 5.83 2.63 24.59
CA LEU A 11 5.80 4.03 24.17
C LEU A 11 5.06 4.97 25.14
N SER A 12 4.14 4.44 25.95
CA SER A 12 3.35 5.22 26.91
C SER A 12 4.07 5.49 28.24
N MET A 13 5.25 4.91 28.48
CA MET A 13 6.06 5.10 29.69
C MET A 13 7.23 6.08 29.54
N LEU A 14 7.43 6.71 28.37
CA LEU A 14 8.48 7.71 28.15
C LEU A 14 7.94 9.13 28.35
N PRO A 15 8.24 9.81 29.48
CA PRO A 15 7.78 11.17 29.71
C PRO A 15 8.63 12.15 28.90
N GLY A 16 8.00 13.00 28.09
CA GLY A 16 8.67 14.12 27.42
C GLY A 16 8.65 14.12 25.89
N LEU A 17 8.14 13.07 25.23
CA LEU A 17 7.82 13.13 23.81
C LEU A 17 6.34 13.49 23.64
N GLY A 18 6.06 14.79 23.74
CA GLY A 18 4.80 15.41 23.29
C GLY A 18 4.61 15.36 21.77
N MET A 19 5.15 14.35 21.08
CA MET A 19 4.75 14.02 19.73
C MET A 19 3.64 13.00 19.82
N LYS A 20 2.42 13.50 19.69
CA LYS A 20 1.20 12.72 19.58
C LYS A 20 1.47 11.54 18.65
N GLY A 21 1.25 10.30 19.12
CA GLY A 21 1.32 9.12 18.27
C GLY A 21 0.46 9.22 16.99
N ALA A 22 -0.54 10.12 17.01
CA ALA A 22 -1.36 10.51 15.87
C ALA A 22 -0.59 11.10 14.67
N ASP A 23 0.59 11.69 14.88
CA ASP A 23 1.37 12.29 13.78
C ASP A 23 2.23 11.24 13.03
N LEU A 24 2.48 10.07 13.63
CA LEU A 24 3.14 8.95 12.94
C LEU A 24 2.13 8.03 12.25
N GLU A 25 0.95 7.83 12.85
CA GLU A 25 -0.19 7.12 12.24
C GLU A 25 -0.76 7.87 11.03
N SER A 26 -0.69 9.21 11.01
CA SER A 26 -1.17 10.02 9.89
C SER A 26 -0.25 10.03 8.67
N LEU A 27 1.01 9.59 8.81
CA LEU A 27 1.97 9.48 7.70
C LEU A 27 1.80 8.19 6.89
N ILE A 28 1.19 7.16 7.48
CA ILE A 28 0.92 5.88 6.82
C ILE A 28 -0.58 5.71 6.76
N ASP A 29 -1.17 6.29 5.72
CA ASP A 29 -2.59 6.19 5.43
C ASP A 29 -2.95 4.70 5.22
N GLU A 30 -3.41 4.02 6.28
CA GLU A 30 -3.70 2.58 6.26
C GLU A 30 -4.64 2.19 5.11
N LYS A 31 -5.50 3.14 4.71
CA LYS A 31 -6.41 3.00 3.59
C LYS A 31 -5.64 2.88 2.27
N GLN A 32 -4.57 3.64 2.08
CA GLN A 32 -3.71 3.53 0.90
C GLN A 32 -2.94 2.22 0.89
N LEU A 33 -2.42 1.79 2.04
CA LEU A 33 -1.75 0.49 2.14
C LEU A 33 -2.69 -0.66 1.78
N ARG A 34 -3.93 -0.66 2.30
CA ARG A 34 -4.96 -1.65 1.96
C ARG A 34 -5.29 -1.64 0.46
N GLN A 35 -5.36 -0.46 -0.16
CA GLN A 35 -5.58 -0.35 -1.61
C GLN A 35 -4.41 -0.90 -2.43
N MET A 36 -3.18 -0.58 -2.05
CA MET A 36 -1.97 -1.10 -2.71
C MET A 36 -1.92 -2.63 -2.58
N GLU A 37 -2.21 -3.16 -1.40
CA GLU A 37 -2.29 -4.61 -1.17
C GLU A 37 -3.37 -5.25 -2.05
N ALA A 38 -4.58 -4.67 -2.12
CA ALA A 38 -5.65 -5.16 -2.96
C ALA A 38 -5.28 -5.17 -4.46
N ILE A 39 -4.55 -4.16 -4.94
CA ILE A 39 -4.04 -4.09 -6.32
C ILE A 39 -3.07 -5.25 -6.58
N VAL A 40 -2.11 -5.48 -5.69
CA VAL A 40 -1.10 -6.53 -5.84
C VAL A 40 -1.73 -7.93 -5.77
N LEU A 41 -2.69 -8.14 -4.86
CA LEU A 41 -3.43 -9.40 -4.75
C LEU A 41 -4.28 -9.70 -5.99
N SER A 42 -4.76 -8.66 -6.68
CA SER A 42 -5.55 -8.77 -7.92
C SER A 42 -4.71 -9.06 -9.18
N MET A 43 -3.37 -9.05 -9.06
CA MET A 43 -2.45 -9.38 -10.16
C MET A 43 -2.10 -10.86 -10.20
N THR A 44 -1.84 -11.38 -11.41
CA THR A 44 -1.26 -12.72 -11.57
C THR A 44 0.24 -12.73 -11.22
N LYS A 45 0.80 -13.92 -10.97
CA LYS A 45 2.25 -14.09 -10.69
C LYS A 45 3.13 -13.58 -11.83
N GLU A 46 2.66 -13.64 -13.07
CA GLU A 46 3.39 -13.11 -14.23
C GLU A 46 3.39 -11.58 -14.24
N GLU A 47 2.23 -10.99 -13.96
CA GLU A 47 2.05 -9.53 -13.93
C GLU A 47 2.84 -8.87 -12.81
N ARG A 48 2.93 -9.53 -11.63
CA ARG A 48 3.76 -9.04 -10.51
C ARG A 48 5.26 -9.11 -10.82
N ARG A 49 5.70 -10.15 -11.54
CA ARG A 49 7.11 -10.33 -11.91
C ARG A 49 7.53 -9.38 -13.03
N ASN A 50 6.62 -9.09 -13.95
CA ASN A 50 6.88 -8.20 -15.07
C ASN A 50 5.73 -7.23 -15.32
N PRO A 51 5.73 -6.05 -14.68
CA PRO A 51 4.71 -5.02 -14.88
C PRO A 51 4.60 -4.51 -16.33
N LYS A 52 5.62 -4.71 -17.16
CA LYS A 52 5.62 -4.25 -18.57
C LYS A 52 4.58 -4.98 -19.43
N ILE A 53 4.11 -6.16 -19.01
CA ILE A 53 3.08 -6.92 -19.74
C ILE A 53 1.65 -6.39 -19.50
N LEU A 54 1.48 -5.39 -18.62
CA LEU A 54 0.19 -4.83 -18.24
C LEU A 54 -0.39 -3.96 -19.35
N ASN A 55 -1.16 -4.60 -20.24
CA ASN A 55 -1.99 -3.91 -21.22
C ASN A 55 -3.26 -3.29 -20.57
N PRO A 56 -4.00 -2.40 -21.27
CA PRO A 56 -5.20 -1.76 -20.72
C PRO A 56 -6.27 -2.74 -20.23
N ARG A 57 -6.44 -3.88 -20.92
CA ARG A 57 -7.40 -4.93 -20.54
C ARG A 57 -7.04 -5.58 -19.20
N ARG A 58 -5.75 -5.86 -18.96
CA ARG A 58 -5.24 -6.40 -17.69
C ARG A 58 -5.39 -5.38 -16.56
N LYS A 59 -5.06 -4.11 -16.82
CA LYS A 59 -5.23 -3.01 -15.85
C LYS A 59 -6.69 -2.84 -15.43
N HIS A 60 -7.63 -2.93 -16.38
CA HIS A 60 -9.06 -2.87 -16.10
C HIS A 60 -9.53 -4.06 -15.24
N ARG A 61 -9.00 -5.28 -15.48
CA ARG A 61 -9.30 -6.45 -14.64
C ARG A 61 -8.79 -6.25 -13.21
N ILE A 62 -7.55 -5.76 -13.06
CA ILE A 62 -6.93 -5.50 -11.74
C ILE A 62 -7.71 -4.43 -10.99
N ALA A 63 -8.07 -3.33 -11.66
CA ALA A 63 -8.88 -2.25 -11.09
C ALA A 63 -10.22 -2.79 -10.55
N LYS A 64 -10.92 -3.60 -11.34
CA LYS A 64 -12.18 -4.24 -10.93
C LYS A 64 -11.99 -5.22 -9.76
N GLY A 65 -10.92 -6.02 -9.77
CA GLY A 65 -10.61 -6.96 -8.69
C GLY A 65 -10.23 -6.28 -7.37
N ALA A 66 -9.56 -5.14 -7.45
CA ALA A 66 -9.13 -4.36 -6.31
C ALA A 66 -10.20 -3.35 -5.83
N GLY A 67 -11.29 -3.17 -6.57
CA GLY A 67 -12.34 -2.21 -6.25
C GLY A 67 -11.91 -0.74 -6.38
N VAL A 68 -10.96 -0.45 -7.27
CA VAL A 68 -10.40 0.89 -7.48
C VAL A 68 -10.52 1.33 -8.94
N ASP A 69 -10.34 2.61 -9.19
CA ASP A 69 -10.29 3.17 -10.54
C ASP A 69 -9.01 2.73 -11.27
N ILE A 70 -9.08 2.56 -12.59
CA ILE A 70 -7.92 2.31 -13.46
C ILE A 70 -6.83 3.40 -13.33
N ALA A 71 -7.21 4.64 -13.01
CA ALA A 71 -6.28 5.73 -12.73
C ALA A 71 -5.41 5.46 -11.48
N VAL A 72 -5.95 4.78 -10.47
CA VAL A 72 -5.19 4.38 -9.27
C VAL A 72 -4.16 3.31 -9.64
N VAL A 73 -4.56 2.32 -10.44
CA VAL A 73 -3.65 1.27 -10.94
C VAL A 73 -2.53 1.88 -11.79
N ASN A 74 -2.84 2.86 -12.65
CA ASN A 74 -1.83 3.55 -13.45
C ASN A 74 -0.82 4.34 -12.61
N ARG A 75 -1.30 5.02 -11.55
CA ARG A 75 -0.40 5.72 -10.61
C ARG A 75 0.51 4.74 -9.87
N PHE A 76 -0.05 3.63 -9.39
CA PHE A 76 0.71 2.57 -8.73
C PHE A 76 1.83 2.03 -9.62
N ILE A 77 1.53 1.70 -10.89
CA ILE A 77 2.53 1.18 -11.84
C ILE A 77 3.64 2.21 -12.08
N LYS A 78 3.30 3.49 -12.26
CA LYS A 78 4.29 4.56 -12.44
C LYS A 78 5.20 4.72 -11.22
N GLN A 79 4.62 4.71 -10.02
CA GLN A 79 5.39 4.78 -8.76
C GLN A 79 6.33 3.59 -8.63
N PHE A 80 5.84 2.38 -8.92
CA PHE A 80 6.66 1.17 -8.90
C PHE A 80 7.83 1.24 -9.90
N GLU A 81 7.58 1.68 -11.13
CA GLU A 81 8.64 1.88 -12.13
C GLU A 81 9.67 2.92 -11.71
N GLN A 82 9.26 3.99 -11.02
CA GLN A 82 10.16 5.00 -10.48
C GLN A 82 11.02 4.44 -9.34
N SER A 83 10.42 3.67 -8.42
CA SER A 83 11.13 3.00 -7.34
C SER A 83 12.09 1.91 -7.80
N GLN A 84 11.87 1.30 -8.97
CA GLN A 84 12.83 0.36 -9.57
C GLN A 84 14.01 1.03 -10.28
N LYS A 85 13.87 2.30 -10.67
CA LYS A 85 14.91 3.07 -11.38
C LYS A 85 15.87 3.78 -10.43
N MET A 86 15.45 4.01 -9.19
CA MET A 86 16.32 4.46 -8.09
C MET A 86 16.97 3.24 -7.44
#